data_AF-A0A849F078-F1
#
_entry.id   AF-A0A849F078-F1
#
_cell.length_a   1.000
_cell.length_b   1.000
_cell.length_c   1.000
_cell.angle_alpha   90.00
_cell.angle_beta   90.00
_cell.angle_gamma   90.00
#
_symmetry.space_group_name_H-M   'P 1'
#
loop_
_entity.id
_entity.type
_entity.pdbx_description
1 polymer ?
#
loop_
_entity_poly.entity_id
_entity_poly.type
_entity_poly.pdbx_seq_one_letter_code
_entity_poly.pdbx_strand_id
1 'polypeptide(L)'
;AVVAIRQSKLPDPAELGNSGSFFKNPVLSKSEFDQFISRHPDAKYFMVSDDEYKIPAGWLIEQCGFKGKRYGDAGVHKNQALVLVNYGNATGAEIIGLAEKIMEKVHETYGIRISPEVNIIK
;
A
#
# COMPACT_ATOMS: atom_id res chain seq x y z
N ALA A 1 -7.93 12.61 -20.23
CA ALA A 1 -7.54 13.05 -18.87
C ALA A 1 -7.31 11.88 -17.90
N VAL A 2 -8.32 11.03 -17.65
CA VAL A 2 -8.21 9.91 -16.68
C VAL A 2 -7.15 8.87 -17.08
N VAL A 3 -7.02 8.52 -18.37
CA VAL A 3 -6.01 7.55 -18.86
C VAL A 3 -4.58 8.06 -18.63
N ALA A 4 -4.30 9.32 -18.95
CA ALA A 4 -2.98 9.93 -18.73
C ALA A 4 -2.62 10.03 -17.23
N ILE A 5 -3.61 10.31 -16.36
CA ILE A 5 -3.41 10.30 -14.89
C ILE A 5 -3.14 8.86 -14.39
N ARG A 6 -3.77 7.85 -14.99
CA ARG A 6 -3.52 6.45 -14.62
C ARG A 6 -2.14 5.97 -15.11
N GLN A 7 -1.75 6.27 -16.34
CA GLN A 7 -0.44 5.92 -16.89
C GLN A 7 0.72 6.64 -16.17
N SER A 8 0.53 7.89 -15.74
CA SER A 8 1.55 8.59 -14.95
C SER A 8 1.69 8.07 -13.51
N LYS A 9 0.67 7.40 -12.97
CA LYS A 9 0.65 6.93 -11.57
C LYS A 9 0.89 5.43 -11.41
N LEU A 10 0.59 4.62 -12.43
CA LEU A 10 0.71 3.17 -12.39
C LEU A 10 1.68 2.71 -13.49
N PRO A 11 2.69 1.89 -13.16
CA PRO A 11 3.57 1.33 -14.18
C PRO A 11 2.77 0.43 -15.13
N ASP A 12 3.08 0.48 -16.42
CA ASP A 12 2.50 -0.45 -17.38
C ASP A 12 2.94 -1.88 -17.00
N PRO A 13 2.01 -2.83 -16.76
CA PRO A 13 2.35 -4.21 -16.43
C PRO A 13 3.24 -4.90 -17.45
N ALA A 14 3.21 -4.47 -18.72
CA ALA A 14 4.06 -5.00 -19.78
C ALA A 14 5.50 -4.48 -19.72
N GLU A 15 5.72 -3.30 -19.13
CA GLU A 15 7.06 -2.72 -18.91
C GLU A 15 7.65 -3.11 -17.55
N LEU A 16 6.80 -3.21 -16.53
CA LEU A 16 7.18 -3.60 -15.18
C LEU A 16 6.05 -4.41 -14.54
N GLY A 17 6.28 -5.71 -14.34
CA GLY A 17 5.28 -6.63 -13.80
C GLY A 17 4.70 -6.12 -12.49
N ASN A 18 3.39 -5.88 -12.47
CA ASN A 18 2.66 -5.39 -11.29
C ASN A 18 1.17 -5.79 -11.37
N SER A 19 0.48 -5.71 -10.23
CA SER A 19 -0.94 -6.04 -10.11
C SER A 19 -1.84 -4.80 -9.91
N GLY A 20 -1.35 -3.60 -10.21
CA GLY A 20 -1.95 -2.35 -9.74
C GLY A 20 -1.79 -2.18 -8.22
N SER A 21 -2.78 -1.58 -7.56
CA SER A 21 -2.77 -1.46 -6.09
C SER A 21 -2.78 -2.86 -5.47
N PHE A 22 -1.73 -3.16 -4.71
CA PHE A 22 -1.57 -4.45 -4.05
C PHE A 22 -2.38 -4.53 -2.74
N PHE A 23 -2.57 -3.40 -2.05
CA PHE A 23 -3.24 -3.33 -0.75
C PHE A 23 -4.55 -2.53 -0.81
N LYS A 24 -5.53 -2.96 -0.03
CA LYS A 24 -6.75 -2.20 0.25
C LYS A 24 -6.44 -1.05 1.21
N ASN A 25 -7.16 0.06 1.04
CA ASN A 25 -7.16 1.13 2.02
C ASN A 25 -8.01 0.71 3.23
N PRO A 26 -7.44 0.66 4.45
CA PRO A 26 -8.21 0.33 5.65
C PRO A 26 -9.26 1.40 5.95
N VAL A 27 -10.37 0.95 6.54
CA VAL A 27 -11.44 1.83 7.05
C VAL A 27 -11.48 1.63 8.56
N LEU A 28 -11.37 2.74 9.29
CA LEU A 28 -11.38 2.78 10.75
C LEU A 28 -12.73 3.30 11.23
N SER A 29 -13.20 2.77 12.36
CA SER A 29 -14.28 3.40 13.12
C SER A 29 -13.83 4.75 13.69
N LYS A 30 -14.77 5.61 14.05
CA LYS A 30 -14.49 6.91 14.69
C LYS A 30 -13.55 6.82 15.89
N SER A 31 -13.77 5.86 16.79
CA SER A 31 -12.94 5.66 17.98
C SER A 31 -11.48 5.29 17.62
N GLU A 32 -11.30 4.40 16.64
CA GLU A 32 -9.97 4.04 16.15
C GLU A 32 -9.30 5.21 15.42
N PHE A 33 -10.07 5.95 14.63
CA PHE A 33 -9.61 7.13 13.90
C PHE A 33 -9.14 8.23 14.85
N ASP A 34 -9.91 8.57 15.89
CA ASP A 34 -9.56 9.61 16.87
C ASP A 34 -8.25 9.27 17.60
N GLN A 35 -8.04 7.98 17.93
CA GLN A 35 -6.80 7.49 18.51
C GLN A 35 -5.62 7.50 17.53
N PHE A 36 -5.89 7.27 16.25
CA PHE A 36 -4.87 7.28 15.20
C PHE A 36 -4.42 8.71 14.88
N ILE A 37 -5.37 9.61 14.61
CA ILE A 37 -5.08 10.98 14.17
C ILE A 37 -4.44 11.83 15.29
N SER A 38 -4.76 11.55 16.55
CA SER A 38 -4.11 12.22 17.70
C SER A 38 -2.62 11.88 17.82
N ARG A 39 -2.21 10.68 17.38
CA ARG A 39 -0.79 10.26 17.36
C ARG A 39 -0.09 10.60 16.05
N HIS A 40 -0.85 10.71 14.95
CA HIS A 40 -0.34 10.95 13.60
C HIS A 40 -1.12 12.10 12.93
N PRO A 41 -0.96 13.36 13.41
CA PRO A 41 -1.78 14.49 12.96
C PRO A 41 -1.57 14.88 11.50
N ASP A 42 -0.47 14.44 10.87
CA ASP A 42 -0.14 14.64 9.47
C ASP A 42 -0.71 13.53 8.55
N ALA A 43 -1.37 12.52 9.12
CA ALA A 43 -1.92 11.41 8.36
C ALA A 43 -3.02 11.88 7.40
N LYS A 44 -2.95 11.37 6.16
CA LYS A 44 -4.02 11.57 5.18
C LYS A 44 -5.18 10.63 5.51
N TYR A 45 -6.41 11.14 5.37
CA TYR A 45 -7.62 10.36 5.52
C TYR A 45 -8.75 10.91 4.66
N PHE A 46 -9.78 10.09 4.46
CA PHE A 46 -11.02 10.47 3.80
C PHE A 46 -12.19 10.00 4.66
N MET A 47 -13.13 10.89 4.96
CA MET A 47 -14.38 10.52 5.62
C MET A 47 -15.24 9.71 4.63
N VAL A 48 -15.69 8.53 5.05
CA VAL A 48 -16.58 7.64 4.26
C VAL A 48 -18.02 7.81 4.71
N SER A 49 -18.22 7.91 6.02
CA SER A 49 -19.49 8.25 6.69
C SER A 49 -19.17 9.02 7.98
N ASP A 50 -20.18 9.42 8.74
CA ASP A 50 -20.00 10.17 10.00
C ASP A 50 -19.12 9.43 11.03
N ASP A 51 -19.06 8.09 10.94
CA ASP A 51 -18.35 7.23 11.88
C ASP A 51 -17.27 6.33 11.23
N GLU A 52 -17.00 6.49 9.93
CA GLU A 52 -16.00 5.70 9.21
C GLU A 52 -15.00 6.56 8.43
N TYR A 53 -13.72 6.25 8.61
CA TYR A 53 -12.61 7.00 8.03
C TYR A 53 -11.69 6.06 7.26
N LYS A 54 -11.49 6.33 5.97
CA LYS A 54 -10.59 5.58 5.10
C LYS A 54 -9.19 6.19 5.15
N ILE A 55 -8.21 5.38 5.52
CA ILE A 55 -6.80 5.77 5.53
C ILE A 55 -6.14 5.26 4.24
N PRO A 56 -5.45 6.10 3.46
CA PRO A 56 -4.72 5.65 2.28
C PRO A 56 -3.56 4.74 2.68
N ALA A 57 -3.64 3.45 2.35
CA ALA A 57 -2.58 2.48 2.63
C ALA A 57 -1.25 2.90 1.99
N GLY A 58 -1.28 3.52 0.81
CA GLY A 58 -0.06 4.07 0.19
C GLY A 58 0.65 5.12 1.04
N TRP A 59 -0.09 5.94 1.79
CA TRP A 59 0.51 6.91 2.70
C TRP A 59 1.20 6.19 3.87
N LEU A 60 0.53 5.21 4.49
CA LEU A 60 1.11 4.40 5.57
C LEU A 60 2.40 3.69 5.12
N ILE A 61 2.37 3.05 3.95
CA ILE A 61 3.50 2.32 3.37
C ILE A 61 4.66 3.26 3.03
N GLU A 62 4.36 4.45 2.50
CA GLU A 62 5.36 5.48 2.19
C GLU A 62 6.03 6.01 3.47
N GLN A 63 5.26 6.29 4.52
CA GLN A 63 5.81 6.75 5.80
C GLN A 63 6.61 5.66 6.54
N CYS A 64 6.26 4.38 6.37
CA CYS A 64 7.10 3.25 6.77
C CYS A 64 8.39 3.13 5.93
N GLY A 65 8.57 4.00 4.93
CA GLY A 65 9.77 4.12 4.12
C GLY A 65 9.91 3.03 3.06
N PHE A 66 8.83 2.38 2.63
CA PHE A 66 8.92 1.29 1.63
C PHE A 66 8.93 1.78 0.18
N LYS A 67 8.38 2.97 -0.10
CA LYS A 67 8.29 3.50 -1.47
C LYS A 67 9.66 3.53 -2.14
N GLY A 68 9.76 2.89 -3.31
CA GLY A 68 11.02 2.78 -4.08
C GLY A 68 12.03 1.77 -3.53
N LYS A 69 11.76 1.07 -2.43
CA LYS A 69 12.65 0.01 -1.91
C LYS A 69 12.54 -1.27 -2.74
N ARG A 70 13.68 -1.95 -2.85
CA ARG A 70 13.85 -3.21 -3.57
C ARG A 70 14.47 -4.26 -2.65
N TYR A 71 14.06 -5.51 -2.83
CA TYR A 71 14.47 -6.70 -2.08
C TYR A 71 14.62 -7.85 -3.09
N GLY A 72 15.84 -8.11 -3.56
CA GLY A 72 16.04 -8.97 -4.74
C GLY A 72 15.37 -8.35 -5.96
N ASP A 73 14.55 -9.10 -6.68
CA ASP A 73 13.77 -8.57 -7.81
C ASP A 73 12.38 -8.04 -7.41
N ALA A 74 11.94 -8.28 -6.17
CA ALA A 74 10.70 -7.71 -5.64
C ALA A 74 10.93 -6.28 -5.15
N GLY A 75 9.93 -5.40 -5.24
CA GLY A 75 10.03 -4.06 -4.67
C GLY A 75 8.71 -3.31 -4.61
N VAL A 76 8.78 -2.08 -4.14
CA VAL A 76 7.66 -1.14 -4.15
C VAL A 76 7.94 -0.05 -5.17
N HIS A 77 6.96 0.27 -6.02
CA HIS A 77 7.14 1.23 -7.09
C HIS A 77 7.56 2.61 -6.56
N LYS A 78 8.55 3.23 -7.20
CA LYS A 78 9.15 4.52 -6.80
C LYS A 78 8.15 5.68 -6.70
N ASN A 79 7.13 5.68 -7.56
CA ASN A 79 6.13 6.75 -7.61
C ASN A 79 4.82 6.38 -6.91
N GLN A 80 4.61 5.10 -6.57
CA GLN A 80 3.34 4.64 -6.01
C GLN A 80 3.54 3.52 -4.98
N ALA A 81 3.42 3.88 -3.70
CA ALA A 81 3.68 2.97 -2.58
C ALA A 81 2.67 1.82 -2.45
N LEU A 82 1.49 1.91 -3.10
CA LEU A 82 0.52 0.81 -3.15
C LEU A 82 0.90 -0.30 -4.12
N VAL A 83 1.85 -0.08 -5.03
CA VAL A 83 2.14 -1.01 -6.12
C VAL A 83 3.40 -1.79 -5.80
N LEU A 84 3.26 -3.11 -5.63
CA LEU A 84 4.39 -4.01 -5.63
C LEU A 84 4.80 -4.33 -7.07
N VAL A 85 6.10 -4.40 -7.30
CA VAL A 85 6.68 -4.56 -8.63
C VAL A 85 7.68 -5.72 -8.65
N ASN A 86 7.71 -6.42 -9.78
CA ASN A 86 8.75 -7.37 -10.12
C ASN A 86 9.69 -6.74 -11.16
N TYR A 87 10.94 -6.51 -10.78
CA TYR A 87 12.00 -5.94 -11.64
C TYR A 87 12.66 -6.96 -12.58
N GLY A 88 12.21 -8.21 -12.58
CA GLY A 88 12.73 -9.28 -13.42
C GLY A 88 12.17 -10.63 -13.00
N ASN A 89 12.89 -11.32 -12.12
CA ASN A 89 12.66 -12.73 -11.79
C ASN A 89 12.05 -12.95 -10.41
N ALA A 90 11.41 -11.94 -9.81
CA ALA A 90 10.78 -12.09 -8.51
C ALA A 90 9.72 -13.20 -8.56
N THR A 91 9.87 -14.18 -7.68
CA THR A 91 8.90 -15.24 -7.48
C THR A 91 7.66 -14.71 -6.75
N GLY A 92 6.54 -15.43 -6.88
CA GLY A 92 5.34 -15.11 -6.09
C GLY A 92 5.61 -15.12 -4.59
N ALA A 93 6.47 -16.03 -4.11
CA ALA A 93 6.87 -16.11 -2.71
C ALA A 93 7.65 -14.86 -2.24
N GLU A 94 8.52 -14.30 -3.07
CA GLU A 94 9.26 -13.07 -2.73
C GLU A 94 8.32 -11.85 -2.69
N ILE A 95 7.35 -11.77 -3.59
CA ILE A 95 6.33 -10.71 -3.58
C ILE A 95 5.44 -10.84 -2.33
N ILE A 96 5.04 -12.06 -1.97
CA ILE A 96 4.26 -12.33 -0.75
C ILE A 96 5.07 -11.98 0.50
N GLY A 97 6.33 -12.40 0.59
CA GLY A 97 7.20 -12.06 1.72
C GLY A 97 7.43 -10.55 1.86
N LEU A 98 7.54 -9.83 0.75
CA LEU A 98 7.56 -8.36 0.78
C LEU A 98 6.23 -7.79 1.29
N ALA A 99 5.10 -8.34 0.86
CA ALA A 99 3.80 -7.90 1.32
C ALA A 99 3.61 -8.13 2.83
N GLU A 100 3.99 -9.30 3.33
CA GLU A 100 3.97 -9.64 4.77
C GLU A 100 4.81 -8.65 5.58
N LYS A 101 6.04 -8.38 5.14
CA LYS A 101 6.92 -7.40 5.77
C LYS A 101 6.33 -6.00 5.84
N ILE A 102 5.61 -5.59 4.79
CA ILE A 102 4.92 -4.30 4.75
C ILE A 102 3.74 -4.29 5.74
N MET A 103 2.92 -5.34 5.74
CA MET A 103 1.76 -5.47 6.64
C MET A 103 2.19 -5.44 8.11
N GLU A 104 3.21 -6.22 8.47
CA GLU A 104 3.79 -6.24 9.82
C GLU A 104 4.27 -4.85 10.21
N LYS A 105 5.06 -4.19 9.36
CA LYS A 105 5.62 -2.89 9.70
C LYS A 105 4.57 -1.80 9.87
N VAL A 106 3.54 -1.79 9.02
CA VAL A 106 2.41 -0.86 9.13
C VAL A 106 1.64 -1.11 10.43
N HIS A 107 1.38 -2.37 10.78
CA HIS A 107 0.72 -2.72 12.03
C HIS A 107 1.55 -2.34 13.26
N GLU A 108 2.85 -2.60 13.26
CA GLU A 108 3.75 -2.19 14.34
C GLU A 108 3.81 -0.66 14.52
N THR A 109 3.79 0.08 13.42
CA THR A 109 3.98 1.54 13.45
C THR A 109 2.69 2.29 13.81
N TYR A 110 1.55 1.81 13.33
CA TYR A 110 0.28 2.53 13.40
C TYR A 110 -0.83 1.78 14.17
N GLY A 111 -0.64 0.51 14.50
CA GLY A 111 -1.71 -0.37 14.99
C GLY A 111 -2.77 -0.72 13.94
N ILE A 112 -2.58 -0.31 12.68
CA ILE A 112 -3.53 -0.51 11.58
C ILE A 112 -3.14 -1.76 10.79
N ARG A 113 -4.11 -2.64 10.52
CA ARG A 113 -3.93 -3.78 9.62
C ARG A 113 -4.36 -3.40 8.21
N ILE A 114 -3.49 -3.68 7.24
CA ILE A 114 -3.81 -3.58 5.81
C ILE A 114 -3.79 -4.99 5.22
N SER A 115 -4.59 -5.22 4.17
CA SER A 115 -4.72 -6.53 3.53
C SER A 115 -4.51 -6.44 2.01
N PRO A 116 -4.01 -7.50 1.37
CA PRO A 116 -3.89 -7.55 -0.08
C PRO A 116 -5.26 -7.43 -0.77
N GLU A 117 -5.29 -6.78 -1.93
CA GLU A 117 -6.43 -6.74 -2.85
C GLU A 117 -6.35 -7.87 -3.89
N VAL A 118 -5.14 -8.36 -4.17
CA VAL A 118 -4.89 -9.40 -5.17
C VAL A 118 -5.30 -10.79 -4.70
N ASN A 119 -5.82 -11.61 -5.62
CA ASN A 119 -6.03 -13.03 -5.38
C ASN A 119 -4.69 -13.76 -5.43
N ILE A 120 -4.24 -14.27 -4.29
CA ILE A 120 -3.06 -15.13 -4.21
C ILE A 120 -3.50 -16.56 -4.57
N ILE A 121 -3.20 -16.98 -5.79
CA ILE A 121 -3.42 -18.38 -6.23
C ILE A 121 -2.21 -19.19 -5.74
N LYS A 122 -2.47 -20.21 -4.92
CA LYS A 122 -1.47 -21.15 -4.41
C LYS A 122 -1.47 -22.43 -5.23
#